data_AF-A0A7S2X171-F1
#
_entry.id   AF-A0A7S2X171-F1
#
_cell.length_a   1.000
_cell.length_b   1.000
_cell.length_c   1.000
_cell.angle_alpha   90.00
_cell.angle_beta   90.00
_cell.angle_gamma   90.00
#
_symmetry.space_group_name_H-M   'P 1'
#
loop_
_entity.id
_entity.type
_entity.pdbx_description
1 polymer ?
#
loop_
_entity_poly.entity_id
_entity_poly.type
_entity_poly.pdbx_seq_one_letter_code
_entity_poly.pdbx_strand_id
1 'polypeptide(L)'
;MLDRHSGKILHIDFGDCFEASMNREKFPEKVPFRLTRMLVQAMGVSGVEGNYRSTSEKVMLVLRSNKDSVMAMLEAFVHDPLINWRLLQKTDTEEVKKESGEEGQVPDPEEVLNERAVTVMKRLGDKLTGRDFSPDGESIESDSVPAQVQRLVQQATSHECLCQNYIGWCPFW
;
A
#
# COMPACT_ATOMS: atom_id res chain seq x y z
N MET A 1 11.26 -13.98 -1.87
CA MET A 1 12.08 -15.18 -2.14
C MET A 1 11.80 -15.66 -3.57
N LEU A 2 12.75 -16.36 -4.20
CA LEU A 2 12.60 -16.95 -5.53
C LEU A 2 12.62 -18.48 -5.41
N ASP A 3 11.60 -19.15 -5.93
CA ASP A 3 11.61 -20.61 -6.04
C ASP A 3 12.64 -21.06 -7.09
N ARG A 4 13.53 -21.97 -6.72
CA ARG A 4 14.69 -22.33 -7.55
C ARG A 4 14.32 -23.15 -8.79
N HIS A 5 13.19 -23.84 -8.78
CA HIS A 5 12.78 -24.71 -9.89
C HIS A 5 11.84 -24.00 -10.85
N SER A 6 10.81 -23.35 -10.33
CA SER A 6 9.81 -22.66 -11.14
C SER A 6 10.14 -21.21 -11.46
N GLY A 7 11.09 -20.60 -10.75
CA GLY A 7 11.40 -19.17 -10.88
C GLY A 7 10.29 -18.25 -10.35
N LYS A 8 9.28 -18.80 -9.65
CA LYS A 8 8.18 -18.00 -9.08
C LYS A 8 8.66 -17.20 -7.88
N ILE A 9 8.13 -15.99 -7.74
CA ILE A 9 8.38 -15.13 -6.59
C ILE A 9 7.39 -15.48 -5.49
N LEU A 10 7.91 -15.60 -4.26
CA LEU A 10 7.14 -15.78 -3.03
C LEU A 10 7.44 -14.64 -2.07
N HIS A 11 6.43 -13.84 -1.74
CA HIS A 11 6.52 -12.84 -0.68
C HIS A 11 6.40 -13.56 0.68
N ILE A 12 7.23 -13.15 1.64
CA ILE A 12 7.23 -13.65 3.01
C ILE A 12 7.16 -12.46 3.95
N ASP A 13 6.84 -12.74 5.22
CA ASP A 13 6.80 -11.73 6.28
C ASP A 13 5.82 -10.58 6.03
N PHE A 14 4.54 -10.84 6.30
CA PHE A 14 3.44 -9.88 6.16
C PHE A 14 3.26 -9.03 7.44
N GLY A 15 4.36 -8.65 8.09
CA GLY A 15 4.35 -7.85 9.31
C GLY A 15 3.82 -6.42 9.08
N ASP A 16 4.23 -5.80 7.97
CA ASP A 16 3.84 -4.45 7.57
C ASP A 16 2.74 -4.50 6.50
N CYS A 17 1.50 -4.32 6.92
CA CYS A 17 0.33 -4.22 6.04
C CYS A 17 -0.32 -2.84 6.14
N PHE A 18 -1.27 -2.56 5.25
CA PHE A 18 -2.08 -1.34 5.31
C PHE A 18 -1.26 -0.04 5.37
N GLU A 19 -0.18 0.03 4.57
CA GLU A 19 0.71 1.19 4.47
C GLU A 19 1.44 1.55 5.77
N ALA A 20 1.50 0.63 6.75
CA ALA A 20 2.23 0.83 8.00
C ALA A 20 3.70 1.25 7.77
N SER A 21 4.37 0.72 6.73
CA SER A 21 5.74 1.09 6.36
C SER A 21 5.86 2.50 5.76
N MET A 22 4.80 3.02 5.15
CA MET A 22 4.76 4.37 4.56
C MET A 22 4.58 5.46 5.62
N ASN A 23 3.90 5.12 6.72
CA ASN A 23 3.59 6.04 7.83
C ASN A 23 4.65 6.05 8.94
N ARG A 24 5.78 5.34 8.75
CA ARG A 24 6.87 5.31 9.74
C ARG A 24 7.54 6.68 9.87
N GLU A 25 7.85 7.05 11.11
CA GLU A 25 8.65 8.27 11.39
C GLU A 25 10.04 8.23 10.74
N LYS A 26 10.69 7.05 10.72
CA LYS A 26 12.05 6.87 10.20
C LYS A 26 12.02 6.06 8.92
N PHE A 27 12.61 6.61 7.86
CA PHE A 27 12.71 6.00 6.53
C PHE A 27 11.35 5.48 6.02
N PRO A 28 10.32 6.34 5.91
CA PRO A 28 9.03 5.93 5.36
C PRO A 28 9.18 5.43 3.93
N GLU A 29 8.61 4.27 3.64
CA GLU A 29 8.62 3.73 2.28
C GLU A 29 7.76 4.61 1.36
N LYS A 30 8.27 4.91 0.15
CA LYS A 30 7.59 5.79 -0.83
C LYS A 30 7.17 5.07 -2.13
N VAL A 31 7.37 3.75 -2.18
CA VAL A 31 7.05 2.91 -3.35
C VAL A 31 5.87 1.99 -3.03
N PRO A 32 4.96 1.71 -3.99
CA PRO A 32 3.82 0.83 -3.76
C PRO A 32 4.22 -0.65 -3.66
N PHE A 33 5.32 -1.03 -4.31
CA PHE A 33 5.92 -2.35 -4.27
C PHE A 33 7.37 -2.27 -4.73
N ARG A 34 8.16 -3.31 -4.41
CA ARG A 34 9.55 -3.39 -4.84
C ARG A 34 9.63 -3.74 -6.33
N LEU A 35 10.05 -2.78 -7.14
CA LEU A 35 10.35 -2.96 -8.56
C LEU A 35 11.69 -2.30 -8.91
N THR A 36 12.75 -2.76 -8.27
CA THR A 36 14.11 -2.23 -8.46
C THR A 36 14.69 -2.61 -9.83
N ARG A 37 15.83 -2.00 -10.17
CA ARG A 37 16.47 -2.18 -11.47
C ARG A 37 16.87 -3.63 -11.72
N MET A 38 17.37 -4.38 -10.74
CA MET A 38 17.71 -5.79 -10.95
C MET A 38 16.46 -6.64 -11.23
N LEU A 39 15.33 -6.37 -10.57
CA LEU A 39 14.07 -7.08 -10.85
C LEU A 39 13.56 -6.76 -12.26
N VAL A 40 13.61 -5.49 -12.67
CA VAL A 40 13.20 -5.08 -14.02
C VAL A 40 14.11 -5.73 -15.08
N GLN A 41 15.42 -5.75 -14.85
CA GLN A 41 16.37 -6.39 -15.76
C GLN A 41 16.19 -7.91 -15.84
N ALA A 42 15.81 -8.55 -14.74
CA ALA A 42 15.55 -9.99 -14.70
C ALA A 42 14.31 -10.40 -15.52
N MET A 43 13.40 -9.47 -15.83
CA MET A 43 12.22 -9.73 -16.68
C MET A 43 12.56 -9.81 -18.17
N GLY A 44 13.81 -9.55 -18.55
CA GLY A 44 14.30 -9.60 -19.94
C GLY A 44 14.28 -8.23 -20.62
N VAL A 45 14.49 -8.22 -21.93
CA VAL A 45 14.74 -6.99 -22.71
C VAL A 45 13.54 -6.02 -22.74
N SER A 46 12.32 -6.53 -22.61
CA SER A 46 11.11 -5.72 -22.55
C SER A 46 10.87 -5.10 -21.18
N GLY A 47 11.61 -5.52 -20.15
CA GLY A 47 11.44 -5.07 -18.77
C GLY A 47 9.97 -5.13 -18.33
N VAL A 48 9.45 -4.00 -17.87
CA VAL A 48 8.06 -3.87 -17.38
C VAL A 48 7.02 -3.89 -18.50
N GLU A 49 7.38 -3.54 -19.74
CA GLU A 49 6.45 -3.38 -20.87
C GLU A 49 5.96 -4.72 -21.46
N GLY A 50 6.61 -5.82 -21.11
CA GLY A 50 6.27 -7.15 -21.62
C GLY A 50 5.20 -7.86 -20.78
N ASN A 51 5.52 -9.09 -20.38
CA ASN A 51 4.62 -9.94 -19.60
C ASN A 51 4.19 -9.28 -18.28
N TYR A 52 5.05 -8.47 -17.67
CA TYR A 52 4.76 -7.78 -16.42
C TYR A 52 3.53 -6.87 -16.58
N ARG A 53 3.56 -5.91 -17.52
CA ARG A 53 2.42 -5.00 -17.75
C ARG A 53 1.13 -5.74 -18.08
N SER A 54 1.15 -6.64 -19.06
CA SER A 54 -0.06 -7.38 -19.46
C SER A 54 -0.65 -8.21 -18.31
N THR A 55 0.21 -8.80 -17.48
CA THR A 55 -0.23 -9.58 -16.31
C THR A 55 -0.78 -8.66 -15.23
N SER A 56 -0.09 -7.56 -14.93
CA SER A 56 -0.52 -6.57 -13.93
C SER A 56 -1.88 -5.96 -14.27
N GLU A 57 -2.13 -5.61 -15.53
CA GLU A 57 -3.43 -5.11 -15.98
C GLU A 57 -4.53 -6.17 -15.82
N LYS A 58 -4.28 -7.43 -16.19
CA LYS A 58 -5.25 -8.52 -16.01
C LYS A 58 -5.55 -8.78 -14.53
N VAL A 59 -4.52 -8.81 -13.69
CA VAL A 59 -4.67 -8.97 -12.23
C VAL A 59 -5.49 -7.81 -11.65
N MET A 60 -5.16 -6.58 -12.04
CA MET A 60 -5.89 -5.39 -11.60
C MET A 60 -7.36 -5.43 -12.05
N LEU A 61 -7.64 -5.86 -13.28
CA LEU A 61 -9.03 -6.06 -13.75
C LEU A 61 -9.79 -7.06 -12.90
N VAL A 62 -9.19 -8.21 -12.58
CA VAL A 62 -9.82 -9.24 -11.73
C VAL A 62 -10.08 -8.71 -10.32
N LEU A 63 -9.11 -8.00 -9.73
CA LEU A 63 -9.26 -7.40 -8.40
C LEU A 63 -10.38 -6.35 -8.37
N ARG A 64 -10.43 -5.44 -9.35
CA ARG A 64 -11.47 -4.40 -9.44
C ARG A 64 -12.86 -4.99 -9.72
N SER A 65 -12.94 -6.03 -10.55
CA SER A 65 -14.20 -6.70 -10.89
C SER A 65 -14.80 -7.45 -9.70
N ASN A 66 -13.95 -7.92 -8.78
CA ASN A 66 -14.35 -8.65 -7.58
C ASN A 66 -14.11 -7.83 -6.30
N LYS A 67 -14.16 -6.49 -6.40
CA LYS A 67 -13.81 -5.59 -5.30
C LYS A 67 -14.65 -5.86 -4.04
N ASP A 68 -15.94 -6.20 -4.19
CA ASP A 68 -16.83 -6.38 -3.05
C ASP A 68 -16.43 -7.61 -2.23
N SER A 69 -15.99 -8.68 -2.90
CA SER A 69 -15.45 -9.88 -2.24
C SER A 69 -14.12 -9.61 -1.56
N VAL A 70 -13.22 -8.84 -2.20
CA VAL A 70 -11.93 -8.47 -1.61
C VAL A 70 -12.14 -7.57 -0.39
N MET A 71 -13.01 -6.56 -0.50
CA MET A 71 -13.34 -5.65 0.59
C MET A 71 -13.98 -6.38 1.76
N ALA A 72 -14.93 -7.28 1.52
CA ALA A 72 -15.57 -8.06 2.59
C ALA A 72 -14.56 -8.92 3.38
N MET A 73 -13.58 -9.53 2.69
CA MET A 73 -12.51 -10.27 3.38
C MET A 73 -11.60 -9.35 4.19
N LEU A 74 -11.21 -8.19 3.64
CA LEU A 74 -10.33 -7.23 4.32
C LEU A 74 -11.02 -6.57 5.51
N GLU A 75 -12.32 -6.29 5.41
CA GLU A 75 -13.15 -5.75 6.49
C GLU A 75 -13.14 -6.70 7.70
N ALA A 76 -13.32 -8.00 7.46
CA ALA A 76 -13.25 -9.00 8.52
C ALA A 76 -11.88 -9.03 9.23
N PHE A 77 -10.77 -8.81 8.50
CA PHE A 77 -9.44 -8.74 9.10
C PHE A 77 -9.17 -7.45 9.86
N VAL A 78 -9.64 -6.32 9.34
CA VAL A 78 -9.43 -4.99 9.96
C VAL A 78 -10.26 -4.84 11.23
N HIS A 79 -11.42 -5.48 11.32
CA HIS A 79 -12.25 -5.47 12.53
C HIS A 79 -11.90 -6.60 13.53
N ASP A 80 -10.88 -7.42 13.26
CA ASP A 80 -10.42 -8.44 14.22
C ASP A 80 -9.69 -7.77 15.41
N PRO A 81 -10.22 -7.90 16.65
CA PRO A 81 -9.63 -7.28 17.85
C PRO A 81 -8.18 -7.70 18.11
N LEU A 82 -7.74 -8.86 17.62
CA LEU A 82 -6.38 -9.39 17.84
C LEU A 82 -5.36 -8.87 16.84
N ILE A 83 -5.79 -8.29 15.72
CA ILE A 83 -4.91 -7.72 14.69
C ILE A 83 -4.76 -6.20 14.89
N ASN A 84 -5.74 -5.59 15.54
CA ASN A 84 -5.86 -4.15 15.79
C ASN A 84 -4.67 -3.49 16.48
N TRP A 85 -3.91 -4.21 17.31
CA TRP A 85 -2.71 -3.64 17.95
C TRP A 85 -1.60 -3.24 16.95
N ARG A 86 -1.56 -3.85 15.76
CA ARG A 86 -0.60 -3.48 14.70
C ARG A 86 -0.97 -2.20 13.98
N LEU A 87 -2.26 -1.85 13.97
CA LEU A 87 -2.78 -0.61 13.39
C LEU A 87 -2.56 0.57 14.33
N LEU A 88 -2.37 0.34 15.64
CA LEU A 88 -2.05 1.36 16.64
C LEU A 88 -0.56 1.74 16.59
N GLN A 89 -0.21 2.69 15.74
CA GLN A 89 1.05 3.42 15.84
C GLN A 89 1.00 4.42 17.00
N LYS A 90 2.09 4.52 17.77
CA LYS A 90 2.23 5.42 18.95
C LYS A 90 2.01 6.90 18.62
N THR A 91 2.26 7.29 17.37
CA THR A 91 2.12 8.66 16.84
C THR A 91 0.68 9.17 16.91
N ASP A 92 -0.30 8.32 16.68
CA ASP A 92 -1.70 8.75 16.59
C ASP A 92 -2.29 9.10 17.95
N THR A 93 -1.78 8.48 19.01
CA THR A 93 -2.13 8.87 20.38
C THR A 93 -1.56 10.25 20.75
N GLU A 94 -0.55 10.75 20.03
CA GLU A 94 0.03 12.08 20.21
C GLU A 94 -0.54 13.13 19.25
N GLU A 95 -0.94 12.76 18.03
CA GLU A 95 -1.60 13.67 17.08
C GLU A 95 -3.04 14.00 17.50
N VAL A 96 -3.82 13.02 17.97
CA VAL A 96 -5.17 13.27 18.52
C VAL A 96 -5.10 14.19 19.74
N LYS A 97 -4.00 14.16 20.52
CA LYS A 97 -3.77 15.10 21.64
C LYS A 97 -3.44 16.52 21.20
N LYS A 98 -2.93 16.71 19.97
CA LYS A 98 -2.58 18.04 19.44
C LYS A 98 -3.76 18.72 18.75
N GLU A 99 -4.63 17.97 18.10
CA GLU A 99 -5.77 18.53 17.36
C GLU A 99 -6.96 18.89 18.24
N SER A 100 -7.20 18.17 19.35
CA SER A 100 -8.38 18.41 20.19
C SER A 100 -8.30 19.66 21.05
N GLY A 101 -7.12 20.27 21.27
CA GLY A 101 -6.97 21.49 22.08
C GLY A 101 -7.45 21.38 23.53
N GLU A 102 -7.96 20.21 23.93
CA GLU A 102 -8.56 19.92 25.23
C GLU A 102 -7.54 19.12 26.06
N GLU A 103 -6.79 19.84 26.89
CA GLU A 103 -5.96 19.25 27.94
C GLU A 103 -6.87 18.54 28.97
N GLY A 104 -7.28 17.30 28.71
CA GLY A 104 -7.96 16.51 29.75
C GLY A 104 -8.68 15.22 29.33
N GLN A 105 -9.11 15.06 28.09
CA GLN A 105 -9.90 13.90 27.68
C GLN A 105 -9.04 12.92 26.89
N VAL A 106 -8.69 11.78 27.51
CA VAL A 106 -8.01 10.68 26.82
C VAL A 106 -9.03 10.09 25.84
N PRO A 107 -8.77 10.08 24.53
CA PRO A 107 -9.65 9.45 23.56
C PRO A 107 -9.87 7.99 23.93
N ASP A 108 -11.10 7.48 23.79
CA ASP A 108 -11.37 6.06 23.98
C ASP A 108 -10.50 5.27 22.98
N PRO A 109 -9.64 4.34 23.44
CA PRO A 109 -8.84 3.52 22.54
C PRO A 109 -9.66 2.80 21.47
N GLU A 110 -10.92 2.50 21.74
CA GLU A 110 -11.84 1.83 20.79
C GLU A 110 -12.32 2.78 19.67
N GLU A 111 -12.48 4.08 19.98
CA GLU A 111 -12.88 5.10 19.01
C GLU A 111 -11.76 5.40 18.00
N VAL A 112 -10.54 5.63 18.49
CA VAL A 112 -9.35 5.87 17.66
C VAL A 112 -9.08 4.70 16.72
N LEU A 113 -9.29 3.48 17.21
CA LEU A 113 -9.10 2.26 16.43
C LEU A 113 -10.12 2.14 15.30
N ASN A 114 -11.38 2.47 15.58
CA ASN A 114 -12.44 2.47 14.57
C ASN A 114 -12.20 3.54 13.49
N GLU A 115 -11.73 4.74 13.85
CA GLU A 115 -11.38 5.78 12.86
C GLU A 115 -10.25 5.33 11.92
N ARG A 116 -9.22 4.67 12.46
CA ARG A 116 -8.13 4.11 11.64
C ARG A 116 -8.62 3.00 10.73
N ALA A 117 -9.47 2.10 11.24
CA ALA A 117 -10.09 1.05 10.45
C ALA A 117 -10.85 1.64 9.25
N VAL A 118 -11.66 2.68 9.47
CA VAL A 118 -12.40 3.39 8.41
C VAL A 118 -11.44 4.02 7.39
N THR A 119 -10.35 4.64 7.84
CA THR A 119 -9.35 5.25 6.96
C THR A 119 -8.64 4.21 6.09
N VAL A 120 -8.25 3.08 6.67
CA VAL A 120 -7.65 1.95 5.94
C VAL A 120 -8.64 1.37 4.92
N MET A 121 -9.89 1.17 5.31
CA MET A 121 -10.92 0.64 4.42
C MET A 121 -11.24 1.59 3.26
N LYS A 122 -11.32 2.90 3.52
CA LYS A 122 -11.44 3.92 2.46
C LYS A 122 -10.26 3.84 1.50
N ARG A 123 -9.04 3.80 2.03
CA ARG A 123 -7.81 3.71 1.24
C ARG A 123 -7.76 2.46 0.35
N LEU A 124 -8.20 1.31 0.86
CA LEU A 124 -8.30 0.07 0.09
C LEU A 124 -9.36 0.17 -1.01
N GLY A 125 -10.50 0.78 -0.70
CA GLY A 125 -11.56 1.07 -1.66
C GLY A 125 -11.07 1.97 -2.80
N ASP A 126 -10.28 3.00 -2.50
CA ASP A 126 -9.70 3.90 -3.50
C ASP A 126 -8.74 3.15 -4.44
N LYS A 127 -7.89 2.26 -3.90
CA LYS A 127 -7.01 1.39 -4.71
C LYS A 127 -7.80 0.46 -5.64
N LEU A 128 -8.87 -0.16 -5.15
CA LEU A 128 -9.71 -1.07 -5.94
C LEU A 128 -10.68 -0.34 -6.89
N THR A 129 -10.76 1.00 -6.82
CA THR A 129 -11.59 1.79 -7.72
C THR A 129 -10.79 2.71 -8.64
N GLY A 130 -9.46 2.75 -8.51
CA GLY A 130 -8.58 3.61 -9.31
C GLY A 130 -8.66 5.09 -8.91
N ARG A 131 -8.90 5.37 -7.62
CA ARG A 131 -8.96 6.72 -7.05
C ARG A 131 -7.79 7.01 -6.10
N ASP A 132 -6.75 6.17 -6.16
CA ASP A 132 -5.61 6.17 -5.25
C ASP A 132 -4.54 7.23 -5.54
N PHE A 133 -4.61 7.88 -6.71
CA PHE A 133 -3.68 8.94 -7.13
C PHE A 133 -4.31 10.34 -7.16
N SER A 134 -5.55 10.46 -6.71
CA SER A 134 -6.30 11.70 -6.67
C SER A 134 -6.04 12.41 -5.34
N PRO A 135 -5.25 13.51 -5.31
CA PRO A 135 -5.13 14.29 -4.10
C PRO A 135 -6.53 14.82 -3.74
N ASP A 136 -6.94 14.58 -2.50
CA ASP A 136 -8.12 15.18 -1.86
C ASP A 136 -9.50 14.81 -2.42
N GLY A 137 -9.58 13.82 -3.33
CA GLY A 137 -10.85 13.39 -3.92
C GLY A 137 -11.48 14.41 -4.88
N GLU A 138 -10.71 15.43 -5.30
CA GLU A 138 -11.20 16.48 -6.20
C GLU A 138 -11.45 15.96 -7.62
N SER A 139 -10.70 14.95 -8.07
CA SER A 139 -10.97 14.29 -9.34
C SER A 139 -12.08 13.25 -9.18
N ILE A 140 -13.24 13.52 -9.77
CA ILE A 140 -14.39 12.60 -9.80
C ILE A 140 -14.08 11.35 -10.63
N GLU A 141 -13.16 11.46 -11.58
CA GLU A 141 -12.84 10.38 -12.52
C GLU A 141 -11.88 9.36 -11.92
N SER A 142 -12.27 8.08 -12.00
CA SER A 142 -11.39 6.96 -11.67
C SER A 142 -10.40 6.70 -12.80
N ASP A 143 -9.14 6.46 -12.46
CA ASP A 143 -8.15 5.97 -13.42
C ASP A 143 -8.63 4.66 -14.07
N SER A 144 -8.43 4.56 -15.38
CA SER A 144 -8.52 3.29 -16.09
C SER A 144 -7.46 2.32 -15.56
N VAL A 145 -7.68 1.01 -15.71
CA VAL A 145 -6.70 0.01 -15.26
C VAL A 145 -5.30 0.25 -15.86
N PRO A 146 -5.14 0.48 -17.17
CA PRO A 146 -3.81 0.76 -17.74
C PRO A 146 -3.17 2.02 -17.15
N ALA A 147 -3.95 3.08 -16.92
CA ALA A 147 -3.44 4.32 -16.33
C ALA A 147 -2.97 4.13 -14.89
N GLN A 148 -3.76 3.44 -14.06
CA GLN A 148 -3.40 3.13 -12.68
C GLN A 148 -2.13 2.27 -12.61
N VAL A 149 -2.05 1.20 -13.42
CA VAL A 149 -0.86 0.35 -13.51
C VAL A 149 0.36 1.16 -13.94
N GLN A 150 0.22 2.07 -14.91
CA GLN A 150 1.29 2.96 -15.34
C GLN A 150 1.81 3.84 -14.20
N ARG A 151 0.92 4.48 -13.44
CA ARG A 151 1.31 5.32 -12.29
C ARG A 151 2.02 4.52 -11.21
N LEU A 152 1.51 3.33 -10.88
CA LEU A 152 2.13 2.43 -9.90
C LEU A 152 3.55 2.02 -10.32
N VAL A 153 3.74 1.65 -11.59
CA VAL A 153 5.06 1.30 -12.13
C VAL A 153 6.01 2.50 -12.09
N GLN A 154 5.54 3.68 -12.46
CA GLN A 154 6.35 4.91 -12.39
C GLN A 154 6.78 5.22 -10.96
N GLN A 155 5.87 5.13 -9.99
CA GLN A 155 6.21 5.36 -8.59
C GLN A 155 7.19 4.30 -8.05
N ALA A 156 6.97 3.02 -8.38
CA ALA A 156 7.83 1.91 -7.92
C ALA A 156 9.25 1.94 -8.51
N THR A 157 9.43 2.60 -9.66
CA THR A 157 10.72 2.73 -10.36
C THR A 157 11.36 4.11 -10.21
N SER A 158 10.69 5.06 -9.55
CA SER A 158 11.19 6.42 -9.36
C SER A 158 12.45 6.43 -8.50
N HIS A 159 13.52 7.04 -9.00
CA HIS A 159 14.75 7.23 -8.23
C HIS A 159 14.52 8.07 -6.96
N GLU A 160 13.62 9.05 -7.02
CA GLU A 160 13.29 9.91 -5.87
C GLU A 160 12.57 9.11 -4.77
N CYS A 161 11.70 8.16 -5.13
CA CYS A 161 11.04 7.29 -4.17
C CYS A 161 12.00 6.21 -3.66
N LEU A 162 12.83 5.64 -4.54
CA LEU A 162 13.75 4.56 -4.20
C LEU A 162 14.88 5.02 -3.27
N CYS A 163 15.44 6.22 -3.49
CA CYS A 163 16.58 6.72 -2.73
C CYS A 163 16.25 7.08 -1.27
N GLN A 164 14.97 7.27 -0.94
CA GLN A 164 14.52 7.55 0.42
C GLN A 164 14.42 6.30 1.30
N ASN A 165 14.42 5.11 0.70
CA ASN A 165 14.32 3.86 1.46
C ASN A 165 15.59 3.62 2.30
N TYR A 166 15.40 2.96 3.44
CA TYR A 166 16.49 2.52 4.29
C TYR A 166 17.51 1.65 3.52
N ILE A 167 18.80 1.73 3.88
CA ILE A 167 19.88 1.02 3.16
C ILE A 167 19.67 -0.50 3.10
N GLY A 168 19.11 -1.09 4.16
CA GLY A 168 18.76 -2.53 4.21
C GLY A 168 17.60 -2.92 3.30
N TRP A 169 16.85 -1.96 2.76
CA TRP A 169 15.88 -2.20 1.69
C TRP A 169 16.59 -2.53 0.36
N CYS A 170 17.86 -2.14 0.22
CA CYS A 170 18.69 -2.33 -0.97
C CYS A 170 18.11 -1.69 -2.24
N PRO A 171 17.90 -0.35 -2.27
CA PRO A 171 17.25 0.33 -3.39
C PRO A 171 18.08 0.37 -4.68
N PHE A 172 19.37 0.09 -4.58
CA PHE A 172 20.33 0.09 -5.69
C PHE A 172 20.40 -1.26 -6.44
N TRP A 173 19.71 -2.28 -5.92
CA TRP A 173 19.48 -3.54 -6.60
C TRP A 173 18.43 -3.37 -7.71
#